data_AF-A0A1H0JL37-F1
#
_entry.id   AF-A0A1H0JL37-F1
#
_cell.length_a   1.000
_cell.length_b   1.000
_cell.length_c   1.000
_cell.angle_alpha   90.00
_cell.angle_beta   90.00
_cell.angle_gamma   90.00
#
_symmetry.space_group_name_H-M   'P 1'
#
loop_
_entity.id
_entity.type
_entity.pdbx_description
1 polymer ?
#
loop_
_entity_poly.entity_id
_entity_poly.type
_entity_poly.pdbx_seq_one_letter_code
_entity_poly.pdbx_strand_id
1 'polypeptide(L)'
;MGRTRQFDEDTVVRAAVELFATRAYDGISVDDLVTHLGVHRNSLYKTFGSKKGLYLVALRRHADDHVRPLAEALGSAADLEQAARLITAAPLDLLLVSAVERAPYDPEVAEVVARAFGDLDRALAGLLPDALASAFTAALLGVRLRARATGPSTEDLAGALAHRLGE
;
A
#
# COMPACT_ATOMS: atom_id res chain seq x y z
N MET A 1 40.75 -7.82 -6.71
CA MET A 1 39.73 -6.98 -6.04
C MET A 1 38.43 -7.12 -6.82
N GLY A 2 37.49 -7.92 -6.30
CA GLY A 2 36.31 -8.36 -7.03
C GLY A 2 35.30 -7.24 -7.21
N ARG A 3 34.90 -6.98 -8.45
CA ARG A 3 33.83 -6.06 -8.82
C ARG A 3 32.54 -6.56 -8.17
N THR A 4 32.17 -5.99 -7.02
CA THR A 4 30.90 -6.29 -6.36
C THR A 4 29.81 -6.04 -7.39
N ARG A 5 29.03 -7.05 -7.77
CA ARG A 5 27.84 -6.84 -8.59
C ARG A 5 26.92 -5.95 -7.77
N GLN A 6 26.88 -4.68 -8.13
CA GLN A 6 25.92 -3.73 -7.58
C GLN A 6 24.59 -4.14 -8.20
N PHE A 7 23.67 -4.64 -7.39
CA PHE A 7 22.32 -4.93 -7.84
C PHE A 7 21.60 -3.60 -8.07
N ASP A 8 20.60 -3.60 -8.95
CA ASP A 8 19.72 -2.44 -9.08
C ASP A 8 18.78 -2.39 -7.86
N GLU A 9 19.02 -1.42 -6.99
CA GLU A 9 18.26 -1.22 -5.76
C GLU A 9 16.77 -1.01 -6.06
N ASP A 10 16.43 -0.32 -7.15
CA ASP A 10 15.06 -0.05 -7.53
C ASP A 10 14.30 -1.33 -7.92
N THR A 11 14.95 -2.18 -8.72
CA THR A 11 14.43 -3.49 -9.09
C THR A 11 14.23 -4.38 -7.86
N VAL A 12 15.18 -4.37 -6.92
CA VAL A 12 15.08 -5.15 -5.67
C VAL A 12 13.96 -4.65 -4.77
N VAL A 13 13.79 -3.33 -4.66
CA VAL A 13 12.70 -2.74 -3.86
C VAL A 13 11.34 -3.08 -4.46
N ARG A 14 11.17 -3.00 -5.79
CA ARG A 14 9.91 -3.39 -6.45
C ARG A 14 9.58 -4.87 -6.25
N ALA A 15 10.55 -5.76 -6.40
CA ALA A 15 10.36 -7.18 -6.13
C ALA A 15 10.03 -7.43 -4.63
N ALA A 16 10.62 -6.66 -3.71
CA ALA A 16 10.28 -6.74 -2.30
C ALA A 16 8.84 -6.27 -2.02
N VAL A 17 8.34 -5.24 -2.71
CA VAL A 17 6.94 -4.79 -2.60
C VAL A 17 5.98 -5.93 -2.93
N GLU A 18 6.18 -6.61 -4.06
CA GLU A 18 5.35 -7.75 -4.49
C GLU A 18 5.39 -8.90 -3.48
N LEU A 19 6.60 -9.25 -3.01
CA LEU A 19 6.77 -10.35 -2.07
C LEU A 19 6.09 -10.05 -0.73
N PHE A 20 6.27 -8.84 -0.18
CA PHE A 20 5.64 -8.46 1.09
C PHE A 20 4.12 -8.30 0.98
N ALA A 21 3.59 -7.87 -0.17
CA ALA A 21 2.15 -7.79 -0.41
C ALA A 21 1.45 -9.16 -0.39
N THR A 22 2.17 -10.21 -0.81
CA THR A 22 1.64 -11.57 -0.96
C THR A 22 1.86 -12.46 0.27
N ARG A 23 3.01 -12.38 0.94
CA ARG A 23 3.37 -13.26 2.06
C ARG A 23 3.41 -12.59 3.44
N ALA A 24 3.09 -11.30 3.50
CA ALA A 24 3.22 -10.46 4.70
C ALA A 24 4.65 -10.40 5.27
N TYR A 25 4.90 -9.50 6.20
CA TYR A 25 6.24 -9.31 6.75
C TYR A 25 6.76 -10.58 7.44
N ASP A 26 6.02 -11.14 8.40
CA ASP A 26 6.51 -12.26 9.23
C ASP A 26 6.56 -13.60 8.50
N GLY A 27 5.84 -13.76 7.39
CA GLY A 27 5.85 -14.96 6.55
C GLY A 27 7.08 -15.11 5.64
N ILE A 28 8.03 -14.18 5.68
CA ILE A 28 9.21 -14.15 4.81
C ILE A 28 10.50 -14.17 5.65
N SER A 29 11.37 -15.15 5.45
CA SER A 29 12.71 -15.13 6.06
C SER A 29 13.70 -14.27 5.28
N VAL A 30 14.86 -13.94 5.88
CA VAL A 30 15.94 -13.28 5.12
C VAL A 30 16.50 -14.19 4.03
N ASP A 31 16.49 -15.51 4.23
CA ASP A 31 16.91 -16.47 3.20
C ASP A 31 15.96 -16.45 2.00
N ASP A 32 14.65 -16.35 2.26
CA ASP A 32 13.65 -16.19 1.19
C ASP A 32 13.88 -14.90 0.42
N LEU A 33 14.17 -13.78 1.11
CA LEU A 33 14.49 -12.51 0.46
C LEU A 33 15.72 -12.60 -0.43
N VAL A 34 16.82 -13.14 0.09
CA VAL A 34 18.08 -13.30 -0.66
C VAL A 34 17.87 -14.17 -1.90
N THR A 35 17.11 -15.26 -1.75
CA THR A 35 16.78 -16.19 -2.84
C THR A 35 15.87 -15.55 -3.89
N HIS A 36 14.79 -14.90 -3.46
CA HIS A 36 13.77 -14.34 -4.33
C HIS A 36 14.25 -13.07 -5.05
N LEU A 37 15.02 -12.22 -4.37
CA LEU A 37 15.53 -10.95 -4.89
C LEU A 37 16.84 -11.12 -5.68
N GLY A 38 17.44 -12.32 -5.66
CA GLY A 38 18.71 -12.60 -6.36
C GLY A 38 19.89 -11.79 -5.82
N VAL A 39 19.84 -11.36 -4.55
CA VAL A 39 20.88 -10.56 -3.91
C VAL A 39 21.68 -11.39 -2.92
N HIS A 40 22.93 -11.01 -2.66
CA HIS A 40 23.68 -11.62 -1.55
C HIS A 40 23.22 -11.04 -0.20
N ARG A 41 23.17 -11.88 0.83
CA ARG A 41 22.82 -11.50 2.22
C ARG A 41 23.62 -10.29 2.71
N ASN A 42 24.94 -10.29 2.51
CA ASN A 42 25.80 -9.19 2.93
C ASN A 42 25.46 -7.88 2.20
N SER A 43 25.08 -7.96 0.92
CA SER A 43 24.68 -6.79 0.14
C SER A 43 23.34 -6.24 0.60
N LEU A 44 22.37 -7.12 0.90
CA LEU A 44 21.08 -6.74 1.46
C LEU A 44 21.25 -5.99 2.80
N TYR A 45 22.02 -6.55 3.73
CA TYR A 45 22.28 -5.88 5.01
C TYR A 45 23.09 -4.60 4.87
N LYS A 46 24.07 -4.56 3.95
CA LYS A 46 24.86 -3.35 3.70
C LYS A 46 23.99 -2.20 3.17
N THR A 47 23.03 -2.49 2.29
CA THR A 47 22.17 -1.47 1.68
C THR A 47 20.98 -1.11 2.57
N PHE A 48 20.29 -2.10 3.13
CA PHE A 48 19.01 -1.89 3.82
C PHE A 48 19.11 -2.03 5.34
N GLY A 49 20.26 -2.42 5.88
CA GLY A 49 20.51 -2.62 7.31
C GLY A 49 19.85 -3.87 7.90
N SER A 50 18.60 -4.16 7.54
CA SER A 50 17.82 -5.28 8.05
C SER A 50 16.65 -5.63 7.11
N LYS A 51 15.98 -6.75 7.39
CA LYS A 51 14.68 -7.09 6.78
C LYS A 51 13.65 -5.97 7.01
N LYS A 52 13.59 -5.42 8.23
CA LYS A 52 12.73 -4.27 8.56
C LYS A 52 13.08 -3.05 7.71
N GLY A 53 14.37 -2.77 7.54
CA GLY A 53 14.81 -1.65 6.72
C GLY A 53 14.39 -1.80 5.26
N LEU A 54 14.56 -2.98 4.66
CA LEU A 54 14.07 -3.28 3.32
C LEU A 54 12.53 -3.15 3.24
N TYR A 55 11.81 -3.66 4.23
CA TYR A 55 10.36 -3.58 4.30
C TYR A 55 9.86 -2.12 4.34
N LEU A 56 10.47 -1.27 5.16
CA LEU A 56 10.13 0.15 5.23
C LEU A 56 10.43 0.89 3.93
N VAL A 57 11.54 0.56 3.25
CA VAL A 57 11.85 1.11 1.92
C VAL A 57 10.80 0.66 0.91
N ALA A 58 10.42 -0.62 0.89
CA ALA A 58 9.37 -1.14 0.04
C ALA A 58 8.02 -0.48 0.30
N LEU A 59 7.61 -0.33 1.57
CA LEU A 59 6.34 0.30 1.93
C LEU A 59 6.28 1.77 1.53
N ARG A 60 7.37 2.54 1.74
CA ARG A 60 7.45 3.92 1.26
C ARG A 60 7.40 4.00 -0.26
N ARG A 61 8.11 3.11 -0.95
CA ARG A 61 8.08 3.05 -2.41
C ARG A 61 6.69 2.74 -2.94
N HIS A 62 5.99 1.81 -2.31
CA HIS A 62 4.60 1.49 -2.63
C HIS A 62 3.67 2.70 -2.44
N ALA A 63 3.87 3.50 -1.38
CA ALA A 63 3.13 4.73 -1.20
C ALA A 63 3.43 5.75 -2.31
N ASP A 64 4.69 5.93 -2.70
CA ASP A 64 5.09 6.83 -3.78
C ASP A 64 4.58 6.41 -5.16
N ASP A 65 4.58 5.11 -5.45
CA ASP A 65 4.24 4.57 -6.77
C ASP A 65 2.72 4.36 -6.97
N HIS A 66 1.96 4.20 -5.88
CA HIS A 66 0.54 3.87 -5.98
C HIS A 66 -0.39 4.80 -5.18
N VAL A 67 -0.03 5.18 -3.96
CA VAL A 67 -0.89 6.03 -3.13
C VAL A 67 -0.86 7.47 -3.61
N ARG A 68 0.33 8.03 -3.88
CA ARG A 68 0.46 9.41 -4.37
C ARG A 68 -0.28 9.64 -5.70
N PRO A 69 -0.08 8.82 -6.75
CA PRO A 69 -0.83 8.97 -8.00
C PRO A 69 -2.34 8.77 -7.82
N LEU A 70 -2.76 7.87 -6.92
CA LEU A 70 -4.17 7.70 -6.58
C LEU A 70 -4.74 8.96 -5.93
N ALA A 71 -4.04 9.55 -4.95
CA ALA A 71 -4.47 10.79 -4.30
C ALA A 71 -4.57 11.95 -5.32
N GLU A 72 -3.62 12.06 -6.25
CA GLU A 72 -3.69 13.04 -7.35
C GLU A 72 -4.93 12.82 -8.23
N ALA A 73 -5.21 11.56 -8.60
CA ALA A 73 -6.39 11.21 -9.40
C ALA A 73 -7.70 11.52 -8.64
N LEU A 74 -7.76 11.21 -7.34
CA LEU A 74 -8.92 11.50 -6.48
C LEU A 74 -9.20 13.00 -6.35
N GLY A 75 -8.14 13.82 -6.25
CA GLY A 75 -8.28 15.28 -6.25
C GLY A 75 -8.87 15.86 -7.54
N SER A 76 -8.91 15.07 -8.62
CA SER A 76 -9.52 15.41 -9.91
C SER A 76 -10.79 14.62 -10.24
N ALA A 77 -11.29 13.79 -9.31
CA ALA A 77 -12.49 13.01 -9.53
C ALA A 77 -13.72 13.91 -9.66
N ALA A 78 -14.56 13.64 -10.67
CA ALA A 78 -15.76 14.42 -10.95
C ALA A 78 -16.87 14.17 -9.93
N ASP A 79 -16.94 12.95 -9.38
CA ASP A 79 -17.96 12.52 -8.43
C ASP A 79 -17.45 11.38 -7.53
N LEU A 80 -18.27 11.01 -6.54
CA LEU A 80 -17.97 9.94 -5.59
C LEU A 80 -17.92 8.55 -6.25
N GLU A 81 -18.61 8.34 -7.36
CA GLU A 81 -18.62 7.07 -8.06
C GLU A 81 -17.27 6.82 -8.75
N GLN A 82 -16.71 7.85 -9.39
CA GLN A 82 -15.37 7.84 -9.93
C GLN A 82 -14.34 7.65 -8.82
N ALA A 83 -14.47 8.36 -7.69
CA ALA A 83 -13.58 8.20 -6.55
C ALA A 83 -13.59 6.75 -6.01
N ALA A 84 -14.77 6.16 -5.86
CA ALA A 84 -14.92 4.78 -5.43
C ALA A 84 -14.22 3.80 -6.38
N ARG A 85 -14.43 3.94 -7.70
CA ARG A 85 -13.77 3.11 -8.72
C ARG A 85 -12.25 3.23 -8.67
N LEU A 86 -11.72 4.45 -8.48
CA LEU A 86 -10.28 4.68 -8.39
C LEU A 86 -9.67 3.95 -7.19
N ILE A 87 -10.28 4.07 -6.01
CA ILE A 87 -9.78 3.40 -4.78
C ILE A 87 -9.90 1.88 -4.91
N THR A 88 -11.02 1.37 -5.43
CA THR A 88 -11.23 -0.08 -5.52
C THR A 88 -10.32 -0.77 -6.55
N ALA A 89 -9.96 -0.07 -7.63
CA ALA A 89 -9.04 -0.59 -8.64
C ALA A 89 -7.55 -0.45 -8.26
N ALA A 90 -7.22 0.34 -7.25
CA ALA A 90 -5.83 0.64 -6.91
C ALA A 90 -5.08 -0.53 -6.25
N PRO A 91 -3.80 -0.75 -6.60
CA PRO A 91 -2.96 -1.78 -5.99
C PRO A 91 -2.46 -1.30 -4.61
N LEU A 92 -3.31 -1.44 -3.59
CA LEU A 92 -3.04 -1.02 -2.20
C LEU A 92 -2.65 -2.20 -1.28
N ASP A 93 -2.31 -3.34 -1.87
CA ASP A 93 -2.18 -4.62 -1.17
C ASP A 93 -1.11 -4.62 -0.08
N LEU A 94 0.05 -4.03 -0.34
CA LEU A 94 1.10 -3.91 0.67
C LEU A 94 0.66 -2.95 1.78
N LEU A 95 0.06 -1.82 1.43
CA LEU A 95 -0.43 -0.84 2.40
C LEU A 95 -1.45 -1.46 3.37
N LEU A 96 -2.45 -2.18 2.84
CA LEU A 96 -3.50 -2.81 3.63
C LEU A 96 -2.96 -3.91 4.55
N VAL A 97 -2.09 -4.79 4.04
CA VAL A 97 -1.44 -5.83 4.87
C VAL A 97 -0.59 -5.17 5.96
N SER A 98 0.13 -4.10 5.64
CA SER A 98 0.97 -3.38 6.61
C SER A 98 0.15 -2.73 7.72
N ALA A 99 -1.02 -2.17 7.37
CA ALA A 99 -1.94 -1.56 8.32
C ALA A 99 -2.48 -2.59 9.35
N VAL A 100 -2.75 -3.81 8.91
CA VAL A 100 -3.31 -4.87 9.76
C VAL A 100 -2.23 -5.58 10.59
N GLU A 101 -1.16 -6.02 9.94
CA GLU A 101 -0.20 -6.96 10.55
C GLU A 101 0.89 -6.27 11.35
N ARG A 102 1.27 -5.04 10.96
CA ARG A 102 2.54 -4.46 11.41
C ARG A 102 2.41 -3.09 12.05
N ALA A 103 1.53 -2.22 11.54
CA ALA A 103 1.28 -0.89 12.11
C ALA A 103 0.94 -0.90 13.63
N PRO A 104 0.17 -1.86 14.17
CA PRO A 104 -0.13 -1.89 15.61
C PRO A 104 1.10 -2.07 16.53
N TYR A 105 2.22 -2.59 15.99
CA TYR A 105 3.39 -2.97 16.77
C TYR A 105 4.69 -2.27 16.32
N ASP A 106 4.67 -1.54 15.20
CA ASP A 106 5.84 -0.89 14.61
C ASP A 106 5.53 0.59 14.26
N PRO A 107 5.95 1.55 15.09
CA PRO A 107 5.61 2.97 14.92
C PRO A 107 6.04 3.56 13.58
N GLU A 108 7.18 3.11 13.03
CA GLU A 108 7.66 3.58 11.72
C GLU A 108 6.75 3.11 10.58
N VAL A 109 6.15 1.92 10.72
CA VAL A 109 5.18 1.40 9.77
C VAL A 109 3.84 2.12 9.94
N ALA A 110 3.42 2.34 11.18
CA ALA A 110 2.20 3.10 11.49
C ALA A 110 2.24 4.51 10.91
N GLU A 111 3.38 5.19 10.97
CA GLU A 111 3.57 6.52 10.40
C GLU A 111 3.36 6.53 8.88
N VAL A 112 3.96 5.57 8.16
CA VAL A 112 3.82 5.49 6.70
C VAL A 112 2.37 5.16 6.31
N VAL A 113 1.73 4.24 7.02
CA VAL A 113 0.32 3.87 6.79
C VAL A 113 -0.62 5.05 7.06
N ALA A 114 -0.46 5.71 8.22
CA ALA A 114 -1.30 6.85 8.60
C ALA A 114 -1.16 8.01 7.62
N ARG A 115 0.07 8.28 7.15
CA ARG A 115 0.31 9.29 6.12
C ARG A 115 -0.41 8.93 4.82
N ALA A 116 -0.27 7.69 4.35
CA ALA A 116 -0.91 7.23 3.13
C ALA A 116 -2.45 7.34 3.19
N PHE A 117 -3.07 6.91 4.30
CA PHE A 117 -4.53 7.09 4.48
C PHE A 117 -4.92 8.56 4.53
N GLY A 118 -4.17 9.39 5.28
CA GLY A 118 -4.43 10.82 5.33
C GLY A 118 -4.23 11.55 4.00
N ASP A 119 -3.36 11.06 3.11
CA ASP A 119 -3.22 11.57 1.74
C ASP A 119 -4.49 11.28 0.91
N LEU A 120 -5.06 10.07 1.03
CA LEU A 120 -6.30 9.70 0.35
C LEU A 120 -7.51 10.48 0.88
N ASP A 121 -7.63 10.64 2.20
CA ASP A 121 -8.71 11.40 2.83
C ASP A 121 -8.69 12.86 2.35
N ARG A 122 -7.51 13.50 2.38
CA ARG A 122 -7.36 14.90 1.94
C ARG A 122 -7.64 15.08 0.46
N ALA A 123 -7.35 14.09 -0.38
CA ALA A 123 -7.63 14.16 -1.80
C ALA A 123 -9.13 14.30 -2.10
N LEU A 124 -10.00 13.86 -1.19
CA LEU A 124 -11.45 13.94 -1.34
C LEU A 124 -12.07 15.23 -0.78
N ALA A 125 -11.28 16.16 -0.27
CA ALA A 125 -11.79 17.41 0.32
C ALA A 125 -12.61 18.27 -0.65
N GLY A 126 -12.45 18.08 -1.97
CA GLY A 126 -13.28 18.72 -3.00
C GLY A 126 -14.67 18.10 -3.17
N LEU A 127 -14.88 16.86 -2.71
CA LEU A 127 -16.12 16.10 -2.86
C LEU A 127 -16.86 15.90 -1.54
N LEU A 128 -16.15 15.82 -0.41
CA LEU A 128 -16.71 15.54 0.92
C LEU A 128 -16.04 16.38 2.01
N PRO A 129 -16.78 16.76 3.07
CA PRO A 129 -16.19 17.25 4.31
C PRO A 129 -15.24 16.21 4.94
N ASP A 130 -14.19 16.66 5.65
CA ASP A 130 -13.11 15.82 6.20
C ASP A 130 -13.59 14.54 6.91
N ALA A 131 -14.58 14.64 7.79
CA ALA A 131 -15.10 13.50 8.54
C ALA A 131 -15.76 12.45 7.62
N LEU A 132 -16.47 12.90 6.57
CA LEU A 132 -17.10 12.02 5.59
C LEU A 132 -16.08 11.46 4.59
N ALA A 133 -15.07 12.24 4.21
CA ALA A 133 -13.96 11.75 3.38
C ALA A 133 -13.25 10.57 4.06
N SER A 134 -12.90 10.73 5.33
CA SER A 134 -12.26 9.66 6.12
C SER A 134 -13.17 8.44 6.32
N ALA A 135 -14.47 8.65 6.56
CA ALA A 135 -15.42 7.55 6.65
C ALA A 135 -15.59 6.81 5.31
N PHE A 136 -15.59 7.54 4.20
CA PHE A 136 -15.73 6.98 2.86
C PHE A 136 -14.50 6.16 2.45
N THR A 137 -13.30 6.69 2.62
CA THR A 137 -12.05 5.93 2.37
C THR A 137 -11.97 4.70 3.27
N ALA A 138 -12.27 4.83 4.57
CA ALA A 138 -12.28 3.69 5.49
C ALA A 138 -13.25 2.59 5.05
N ALA A 139 -14.45 2.96 4.59
CA ALA A 139 -15.42 1.99 4.07
C ALA A 139 -14.91 1.28 2.81
N LEU A 140 -14.34 2.01 1.85
CA LEU A 140 -13.82 1.43 0.60
C LEU A 140 -12.57 0.58 0.81
N LEU A 141 -11.66 1.00 1.69
CA LEU A 141 -10.51 0.19 2.08
C LEU A 141 -10.96 -1.08 2.83
N GLY A 142 -12.01 -0.98 3.65
CA GLY A 142 -12.66 -2.14 4.28
C GLY A 142 -13.27 -3.10 3.25
N VAL A 143 -13.93 -2.59 2.21
CA VAL A 143 -14.42 -3.39 1.07
C VAL A 143 -13.26 -4.13 0.40
N ARG A 144 -12.13 -3.45 0.13
CA ARG A 144 -10.92 -4.05 -0.44
C ARG A 144 -10.34 -5.15 0.45
N LEU A 145 -10.27 -4.90 1.75
CA LEU A 145 -9.78 -5.88 2.71
C LEU A 145 -10.69 -7.13 2.73
N ARG A 146 -12.02 -6.95 2.67
CA ARG A 146 -12.97 -8.07 2.55
C ARG A 146 -12.77 -8.85 1.25
N ALA A 147 -12.58 -8.15 0.12
CA ALA A 147 -12.35 -8.77 -1.18
C ALA A 147 -11.17 -9.75 -1.18
N ARG A 148 -10.12 -9.45 -0.39
CA ARG A 148 -8.97 -10.34 -0.24
C ARG A 148 -9.31 -11.65 0.48
N ALA A 149 -10.28 -11.62 1.39
CA ALA A 149 -10.72 -12.81 2.13
C ALA A 149 -11.80 -13.60 1.40
N THR A 150 -12.70 -12.92 0.68
CA THR A 150 -13.92 -13.53 0.11
C THR A 150 -13.98 -13.54 -1.43
N GLY A 151 -13.00 -12.94 -2.11
CA GLY A 151 -13.00 -12.76 -3.56
C GLY A 151 -13.72 -11.47 -4.03
N PRO A 152 -13.80 -11.24 -5.37
CA PRO A 152 -14.20 -9.96 -5.97
C PRO A 152 -15.68 -9.57 -5.81
N SER A 153 -16.51 -10.38 -5.14
CA SER A 153 -17.95 -10.18 -4.93
C SER A 153 -18.33 -8.95 -4.09
N THR A 154 -17.35 -8.11 -3.72
CA THR A 154 -17.54 -6.94 -2.86
C THR A 154 -17.44 -5.61 -3.59
N GLU A 155 -17.09 -5.58 -4.89
CA GLU A 155 -17.04 -4.35 -5.71
C GLU A 155 -18.40 -3.65 -5.83
N ASP A 156 -19.51 -4.41 -5.83
CA ASP A 156 -20.88 -3.87 -5.85
C ASP A 156 -21.20 -2.97 -4.63
N LEU A 157 -20.54 -3.19 -3.49
CA LEU A 157 -20.75 -2.40 -2.28
C LEU A 157 -20.17 -0.98 -2.39
N ALA A 158 -19.06 -0.83 -3.11
CA ALA A 158 -18.42 0.47 -3.30
C ALA A 158 -19.28 1.41 -4.14
N GLY A 159 -19.86 0.88 -5.24
CA GLY A 159 -20.79 1.63 -6.08
C GLY A 159 -22.07 2.03 -5.34
N ALA A 160 -22.65 1.11 -4.56
CA ALA A 160 -23.84 1.40 -3.77
C ALA A 160 -23.60 2.50 -2.71
N LEU A 161 -22.43 2.49 -2.06
CA LEU A 161 -22.05 3.52 -1.09
C LEU A 161 -21.89 4.89 -1.76
N ALA A 162 -21.16 4.95 -2.88
CA ALA A 162 -20.92 6.19 -3.62
C ALA A 162 -22.22 6.83 -4.11
N HIS A 163 -23.12 6.02 -4.68
CA HIS A 163 -24.43 6.50 -5.15
C HIS A 163 -25.24 7.09 -4.00
N ARG A 164 -25.24 6.47 -2.81
CA ARG A 164 -26.04 6.94 -1.66
C ARG A 164 -25.53 8.22 -1.02
N LEU A 165 -24.24 8.52 -1.14
CA LEU A 165 -23.64 9.74 -0.61
C LEU A 165 -23.64 10.90 -1.63
N GLY A 166 -23.84 10.59 -2.92
CA GLY A 166 -23.90 11.58 -4.00
C GLY A 166 -25.31 12.12 -4.29
N GLU A 167 -26.36 11.49 -3.75
CA GLU A 167 -27.75 11.99 -3.74
C GLU A 167 -27.97 13.08 -2.69
#